data_AF-A0A1G3LRJ3-F1
#
_entry.id   AF-A0A1G3LRJ3-F1
#
_cell.length_a   1.000
_cell.length_b   1.000
_cell.length_c   1.000
_cell.angle_alpha   90.00
_cell.angle_beta   90.00
_cell.angle_gamma   90.00
#
_symmetry.space_group_name_H-M   'P 1'
#
loop_
_entity.id
_entity.type
_entity.pdbx_description
1 polymer ?
#
loop_
_entity_poly.entity_id
_entity_poly.type
_entity_poly.pdbx_seq_one_letter_code
_entity_poly.pdbx_strand_id
1 'polypeptide(L)'
;MRSVIRDVHEFMSVGKQAIGDKPGIPAMDNAARYQIGDVVGVLHRYAVSLKAHGSGDVAAMRARLLCEELAETLTAISARDAVETADGLADLVYVAVGTAIAFGIDLDPVWKAVQRSNMAKFPACEKCSGHGWIDNLDEAYVCPACGGAGRIRHVDASGKITKPIGWIPPNISAIIEAQRKRT
;
A
#
# COMPACT_ATOMS: atom_id res chain seq x y z
N MET A 1 -18.22 3.49 -8.23
CA MET A 1 -17.43 3.37 -6.97
C MET A 1 -15.97 3.16 -7.34
N ARG A 2 -15.00 3.92 -6.80
CA ARG A 2 -13.56 3.62 -7.01
C ARG A 2 -13.20 2.38 -6.16
N SER A 3 -12.38 1.48 -6.68
CA SER A 3 -11.89 0.32 -5.94
C SER A 3 -10.52 0.60 -5.32
N VAL A 4 -10.21 -0.09 -4.22
CA VAL A 4 -8.89 -0.10 -3.55
C VAL A 4 -7.76 -0.31 -4.57
N ILE A 5 -7.93 -1.25 -5.49
CA ILE A 5 -6.95 -1.53 -6.55
C ILE A 5 -6.72 -0.32 -7.46
N ARG A 6 -7.78 0.39 -7.87
CA ARG A 6 -7.66 1.58 -8.72
C ARG A 6 -6.96 2.74 -7.98
N ASP A 7 -7.24 2.90 -6.70
CA ASP A 7 -6.63 3.91 -5.85
C ASP A 7 -5.11 3.70 -5.71
N VAL A 8 -4.69 2.46 -5.44
CA VAL A 8 -3.27 2.08 -5.35
C VAL A 8 -2.60 2.20 -6.72
N HIS A 9 -3.25 1.76 -7.79
CA HIS A 9 -2.73 1.89 -9.15
C HIS A 9 -2.52 3.37 -9.55
N GLU A 10 -3.47 4.26 -9.23
CA GLU A 10 -3.32 5.71 -9.46
C GLU A 10 -2.09 6.25 -8.72
N PHE A 11 -1.93 5.90 -7.44
CA PHE A 11 -0.80 6.33 -6.62
C PHE A 11 0.54 5.84 -7.20
N MET A 12 0.62 4.56 -7.56
CA MET A 12 1.82 3.96 -8.15
C MET A 12 2.17 4.59 -9.50
N SER A 13 1.17 4.86 -10.34
CA SER A 13 1.33 5.47 -11.66
C SER A 13 1.92 6.89 -11.53
N VAL A 14 1.35 7.73 -10.67
CA VAL A 14 1.84 9.10 -10.45
C VAL A 14 3.21 9.09 -9.75
N GLY A 15 3.41 8.17 -8.82
CA GLY A 15 4.69 7.96 -8.15
C GLY A 15 5.80 7.42 -9.04
N LYS A 16 5.48 7.00 -10.28
CA LYS A 16 6.37 6.24 -11.19
C LYS A 16 7.01 5.04 -10.49
N GLN A 17 6.22 4.33 -9.68
CA GLN A 17 6.62 3.04 -9.13
C GLN A 17 6.54 1.96 -10.21
N ALA A 18 7.23 0.85 -10.00
CA ALA A 18 7.17 -0.29 -10.92
C ALA A 18 5.74 -0.86 -10.96
N ILE A 19 5.17 -0.98 -12.15
CA ILE A 19 3.88 -1.62 -12.43
C ILE A 19 4.16 -2.72 -13.45
N GLY A 20 3.82 -3.96 -13.08
CA GLY A 20 3.99 -5.13 -13.97
C GLY A 20 2.99 -5.12 -15.12
N ASP A 21 3.42 -5.54 -16.30
CA ASP A 21 2.61 -5.73 -17.50
C ASP A 21 1.96 -7.13 -17.56
N LYS A 22 2.56 -8.11 -16.90
CA LYS A 22 2.09 -9.50 -16.79
C LYS A 22 2.42 -10.10 -15.42
N PRO A 23 1.69 -11.15 -14.98
CA PRO A 23 2.00 -11.85 -13.73
C PRO A 23 3.43 -12.40 -13.71
N GLY A 24 4.13 -12.15 -12.61
CA GLY A 24 5.49 -12.63 -12.38
C GLY A 24 6.17 -11.91 -11.22
N ILE A 25 7.11 -12.60 -10.57
CA ILE A 25 7.92 -12.03 -9.48
C ILE A 25 9.31 -11.66 -10.01
N PRO A 26 9.68 -10.35 -9.98
CA PRO A 26 11.01 -9.90 -10.36
C PRO A 26 12.12 -10.62 -9.57
N ALA A 27 13.31 -10.71 -10.16
CA ALA A 27 14.45 -11.26 -9.46
C ALA A 27 14.90 -10.33 -8.31
N MET A 28 15.40 -10.93 -7.24
CA MET A 28 16.07 -10.25 -6.13
C MET A 28 17.43 -10.89 -5.89
N ASP A 29 18.36 -10.13 -5.31
CA ASP A 29 19.67 -10.66 -4.93
C ASP A 29 19.58 -11.64 -3.75
N ASN A 30 20.65 -12.40 -3.54
CA ASN A 30 20.68 -13.43 -2.51
C ASN A 30 20.64 -12.86 -1.09
N ALA A 31 21.14 -11.65 -0.87
CA ALA A 31 21.14 -11.03 0.46
C ALA A 31 19.71 -10.67 0.87
N ALA A 32 18.93 -10.05 -0.03
CA ALA A 32 17.52 -9.77 0.15
C ALA A 32 16.72 -11.07 0.38
N ARG A 33 17.00 -12.12 -0.41
CA ARG A 33 16.34 -13.42 -0.24
C ARG A 33 16.60 -14.03 1.14
N TYR A 34 17.84 -13.97 1.62
CA TYR A 34 18.21 -14.49 2.94
C TYR A 34 17.52 -13.71 4.06
N GLN A 35 17.50 -12.37 3.97
CA GLN A 35 16.80 -11.52 4.93
C GLN A 35 15.31 -11.83 5.00
N ILE A 36 14.66 -12.12 3.87
CA ILE A 36 13.27 -12.58 3.85
C ILE A 36 13.13 -13.89 4.63
N GLY A 37 14.03 -14.85 4.45
CA GLY A 37 14.03 -16.11 5.19
C GLY A 37 14.14 -15.92 6.70
N ASP A 38 15.01 -15.02 7.17
CA ASP A 38 15.14 -14.69 8.59
C ASP A 38 13.82 -14.13 9.16
N VAL A 39 13.17 -13.21 8.43
CA VAL A 39 11.90 -12.61 8.82
C VAL A 39 10.78 -13.66 8.85
N VAL A 40 10.70 -14.53 7.85
CA VAL A 40 9.74 -15.65 7.82
C VAL A 40 9.92 -16.54 9.05
N GLY A 41 11.16 -16.87 9.42
CA GLY A 41 11.45 -17.63 10.63
C GLY A 41 10.98 -16.94 11.91
N VAL A 42 11.12 -15.61 12.00
CA VAL A 42 10.62 -14.81 13.12
C VAL A 42 9.08 -14.84 13.17
N LEU A 43 8.41 -14.63 12.03
CA LEU A 43 6.94 -14.61 11.93
C LEU A 43 6.35 -15.97 12.34
N HIS A 44 6.93 -17.08 11.89
CA HIS A 44 6.48 -18.42 12.30
C HIS A 44 6.60 -18.64 13.82
N ARG A 45 7.70 -18.21 14.44
CA ARG A 45 7.85 -18.31 15.91
C ARG A 45 6.80 -17.49 16.65
N TYR A 46 6.50 -16.28 16.19
CA TYR A 46 5.44 -15.46 16.75
C TYR A 46 4.06 -16.11 16.58
N ALA A 47 3.75 -16.62 15.39
CA ALA A 47 2.47 -17.29 15.13
C ALA A 47 2.25 -18.49 16.06
N VAL A 48 3.28 -19.34 16.23
CA VAL A 48 3.25 -20.47 17.18
C VAL A 48 3.03 -20.00 18.61
N SER A 49 3.74 -18.95 19.04
CA SER A 49 3.56 -18.38 20.38
C SER A 49 2.15 -17.86 20.59
N LEU A 50 1.58 -17.12 19.62
CA LEU A 50 0.23 -16.57 19.70
C LEU A 50 -0.83 -17.68 19.73
N LYS A 51 -0.62 -18.79 19.01
CA LYS A 51 -1.52 -19.95 19.03
C LYS A 51 -1.68 -20.54 20.43
N ALA A 52 -0.64 -20.47 21.27
CA ALA A 52 -0.68 -20.97 22.64
C ALA A 52 -1.64 -20.21 23.56
N HIS A 53 -2.03 -18.98 23.21
CA HIS A 53 -3.02 -18.20 23.97
C HIS A 53 -4.48 -18.68 23.73
N GLY A 54 -4.69 -19.65 22.84
CA GLY A 54 -6.01 -20.20 22.52
C GLY A 54 -6.86 -19.28 21.64
N SER A 55 -7.93 -19.83 21.06
CA SER A 55 -8.81 -19.09 20.13
C SER A 55 -9.78 -18.12 20.81
N GLY A 56 -9.83 -18.09 22.15
CA GLY A 56 -10.71 -17.20 22.92
C GLY A 56 -10.24 -15.74 22.95
N ASP A 57 -8.94 -15.49 22.75
CA ASP A 57 -8.41 -14.14 22.59
C ASP A 57 -8.47 -13.74 21.10
N VAL A 58 -9.48 -12.97 20.75
CA VAL A 58 -9.70 -12.50 19.37
C VAL A 58 -8.53 -11.67 18.85
N ALA A 59 -7.88 -10.87 19.70
CA ALA A 59 -6.77 -10.02 19.28
C ALA A 59 -5.52 -10.86 18.98
N ALA A 60 -5.18 -11.79 19.88
CA ALA A 60 -4.07 -12.72 19.65
C ALA A 60 -4.31 -13.60 18.41
N MET A 61 -5.54 -14.07 18.21
CA MET A 61 -5.93 -14.86 17.04
C MET A 61 -5.77 -14.06 15.73
N ARG A 62 -6.23 -12.81 15.69
CA ARG A 62 -6.08 -11.95 14.49
C ARG A 62 -4.62 -11.60 14.20
N ALA A 63 -3.84 -11.30 15.24
CA ALA A 63 -2.41 -11.06 15.10
C ALA A 63 -1.68 -12.30 14.54
N ARG A 64 -2.05 -13.51 15.00
CA ARG A 64 -1.49 -14.76 14.49
C ARG A 64 -1.76 -14.94 12.99
N LEU A 65 -3.01 -14.78 12.56
CA LEU A 65 -3.38 -14.92 11.15
C LEU A 65 -2.59 -13.95 10.26
N LEU A 66 -2.47 -12.67 10.67
CA LEU A 66 -1.66 -11.69 9.95
C LEU A 66 -0.18 -12.12 9.81
N CYS A 67 0.38 -12.74 10.85
CA CYS A 67 1.75 -13.26 10.79
C CYS A 67 1.90 -14.48 9.88
N GLU A 68 0.91 -15.39 9.90
CA GLU A 68 0.88 -16.60 9.06
C GLU A 68 0.82 -16.21 7.58
N GLU A 69 -0.18 -15.43 7.17
CA GLU A 69 -0.34 -15.05 5.75
C GLU A 69 0.85 -14.22 5.22
N LEU A 70 1.46 -13.39 6.08
CA LEU A 70 2.65 -12.63 5.70
C LEU A 70 3.86 -13.55 5.49
N ALA A 71 4.03 -14.55 6.35
CA ALA A 71 5.13 -15.50 6.23
C ALA A 71 5.00 -16.35 4.96
N GLU A 72 3.78 -16.80 4.64
CA GLU A 72 3.47 -17.56 3.43
C GLU A 72 3.69 -16.72 2.16
N THR A 73 3.17 -15.49 2.13
CA THR A 73 3.37 -14.55 1.02
C THR A 73 4.85 -14.26 0.77
N LEU A 74 5.63 -14.00 1.83
CA LEU A 74 7.06 -13.72 1.71
C LEU A 74 7.85 -14.96 1.24
N THR A 75 7.42 -16.15 1.65
CA THR A 75 8.00 -17.42 1.18
C THR A 75 7.76 -17.60 -0.31
N ALA A 76 6.54 -17.36 -0.79
CA ALA A 76 6.20 -17.43 -2.21
C ALA A 76 6.97 -16.40 -3.06
N ILE A 77 7.09 -15.16 -2.57
CA ILE A 77 7.88 -14.10 -3.22
C ILE A 77 9.36 -14.51 -3.33
N SER A 78 9.93 -15.07 -2.25
CA SER A 78 11.32 -15.56 -2.21
C SER A 78 11.57 -16.70 -3.21
N ALA A 79 10.59 -17.58 -3.37
CA ALA A 79 10.56 -18.67 -4.35
C ALA A 79 10.26 -18.21 -5.78
N ARG A 80 9.86 -16.94 -5.97
CA ARG A 80 9.37 -16.37 -7.23
C ARG A 80 8.15 -17.11 -7.80
N ASP A 81 7.35 -17.69 -6.92
CA ASP A 81 6.11 -18.38 -7.29
C ASP A 81 4.98 -17.35 -7.42
N ALA A 82 4.59 -17.04 -8.66
CA ALA A 82 3.58 -16.04 -8.92
C ALA A 82 2.16 -16.48 -8.52
N VAL A 83 1.88 -17.78 -8.50
CA VAL A 83 0.56 -18.32 -8.14
C VAL A 83 0.39 -18.24 -6.63
N GLU A 84 1.34 -18.80 -5.88
CA GLU A 84 1.33 -18.76 -4.41
C GLU A 84 1.48 -17.33 -3.88
N THR A 85 2.20 -16.45 -4.60
CA THR A 85 2.24 -15.02 -4.23
C THR A 85 0.88 -14.37 -4.42
N ALA A 86 0.14 -14.70 -5.48
CA ALA A 86 -1.19 -14.15 -5.70
C ALA A 86 -2.19 -14.62 -4.63
N ASP A 87 -2.11 -15.90 -4.25
CA ASP A 87 -2.92 -16.51 -3.18
C ASP A 87 -2.64 -15.83 -1.83
N GLY A 88 -1.38 -15.81 -1.40
CA GLY A 88 -0.98 -15.16 -0.14
C GLY A 88 -1.29 -13.66 -0.09
N LEU A 89 -1.18 -12.93 -1.22
CA LEU A 89 -1.62 -11.52 -1.29
C LEU A 89 -3.14 -11.38 -1.09
N ALA A 90 -3.94 -12.29 -1.64
CA ALA A 90 -5.39 -12.29 -1.44
C ALA A 90 -5.74 -12.60 0.01
N ASP A 91 -5.09 -13.61 0.60
CA ASP A 91 -5.32 -14.00 1.99
C ASP A 91 -4.89 -12.91 2.96
N LEU A 92 -3.75 -12.24 2.73
CA LEU A 92 -3.33 -11.07 3.50
C LEU A 92 -4.39 -9.97 3.52
N VAL A 93 -4.99 -9.66 2.37
CA VAL A 93 -6.09 -8.69 2.29
C VAL A 93 -7.30 -9.20 3.08
N TYR A 94 -7.63 -10.49 2.94
CA TYR A 94 -8.76 -11.11 3.61
C TYR A 94 -8.62 -11.07 5.13
N VAL A 95 -7.47 -11.45 5.68
CA VAL A 95 -7.22 -11.43 7.13
C VAL A 95 -7.09 -10.00 7.67
N ALA A 96 -6.56 -9.05 6.90
CA ALA A 96 -6.51 -7.64 7.29
C ALA A 96 -7.92 -7.02 7.39
N VAL A 97 -8.76 -7.24 6.39
CA VAL A 97 -10.17 -6.79 6.41
C VAL A 97 -10.93 -7.52 7.52
N GLY A 98 -10.75 -8.84 7.67
CA GLY A 98 -11.35 -9.62 8.74
C GLY A 98 -10.95 -9.16 10.14
N THR A 99 -9.70 -8.68 10.29
CA THR A 99 -9.22 -8.08 11.55
C THR A 99 -9.92 -6.76 11.84
N ALA A 100 -10.03 -5.87 10.85
CA ALA A 100 -10.76 -4.60 11.01
C ALA A 100 -12.22 -4.85 11.43
N ILE A 101 -12.89 -5.79 10.77
CA ILE A 101 -14.27 -6.18 11.10
C ILE A 101 -14.36 -6.74 12.52
N ALA A 102 -13.46 -7.66 12.90
CA ALA A 102 -13.45 -8.25 14.25
C ALA A 102 -13.21 -7.21 15.36
N PHE A 103 -12.52 -6.12 15.04
CA PHE A 103 -12.26 -5.02 15.97
C PHE A 103 -13.31 -3.90 15.87
N GLY A 104 -14.35 -4.06 15.05
CA GLY A 104 -15.40 -3.05 14.86
C GLY A 104 -14.92 -1.78 14.16
N ILE A 105 -13.85 -1.86 13.36
CA ILE A 105 -13.29 -0.73 12.61
C ILE A 105 -13.91 -0.71 11.22
N ASP A 106 -14.65 0.36 10.92
CA ASP A 106 -15.11 0.65 9.56
C ASP A 106 -13.90 1.13 8.74
N LEU A 107 -13.36 0.23 7.90
CA LEU A 107 -12.10 0.46 7.19
C LEU A 107 -12.26 1.43 6.00
N ASP A 108 -13.47 1.60 5.47
CA ASP A 108 -13.75 2.46 4.31
C ASP A 108 -13.36 3.94 4.52
N PRO A 109 -13.81 4.64 5.57
CA PRO A 109 -13.41 6.03 5.83
C PRO A 109 -11.92 6.15 6.14
N VAL A 110 -11.31 5.12 6.77
CA VAL A 110 -9.87 5.07 7.02
C VAL A 110 -9.11 4.99 5.70
N TRP A 111 -9.50 4.08 4.81
CA TRP A 111 -8.93 3.93 3.47
C TRP A 111 -9.03 5.22 2.67
N LYS A 112 -10.21 5.84 2.60
CA LYS A 112 -10.44 7.12 1.90
C LYS A 112 -9.53 8.23 2.42
N ALA A 113 -9.29 8.27 3.73
CA ALA A 113 -8.38 9.25 4.32
C ALA A 113 -6.91 8.99 3.96
N VAL A 114 -6.48 7.73 4.03
CA VAL A 114 -5.13 7.31 3.62
C VAL A 114 -4.90 7.62 2.16
N GLN A 115 -5.82 7.25 1.27
CA GLN A 115 -5.70 7.51 -0.16
C GLN A 115 -5.62 9.00 -0.46
N ARG A 116 -6.50 9.82 0.13
CA ARG A 116 -6.45 11.29 -0.04
C ARG A 116 -5.09 11.83 0.38
N SER A 117 -4.58 11.42 1.54
CA SER A 117 -3.30 11.90 2.05
C SER A 117 -2.11 11.40 1.21
N ASN A 118 -2.18 10.18 0.67
CA ASN A 118 -1.20 9.65 -0.27
C ASN A 118 -1.17 10.44 -1.57
N MET A 119 -2.32 10.73 -2.17
CA MET A 119 -2.39 11.52 -3.40
C MET A 119 -1.98 12.99 -3.18
N ALA A 120 -2.19 13.54 -1.99
CA ALA A 120 -1.72 14.88 -1.61
C ALA A 120 -0.19 15.02 -1.57
N LYS A 121 0.58 13.93 -1.68
CA LYS A 121 2.03 14.00 -1.89
C LYS A 121 2.41 14.51 -3.28
N PHE A 122 1.47 14.50 -4.23
CA PHE A 122 1.70 14.91 -5.61
C PHE A 122 0.85 16.15 -5.94
N PRO A 123 1.32 17.37 -5.63
CA PRO A 123 0.57 18.58 -5.94
C PRO A 123 0.39 18.73 -7.45
N ALA A 124 -0.65 19.45 -7.85
CA ALA A 124 -0.88 19.76 -9.26
C ALA A 124 0.34 20.49 -9.85
N CYS A 125 0.69 20.15 -11.10
CA CYS A 125 1.77 20.82 -11.79
C CYS A 125 1.30 22.20 -12.25
N GLU A 126 1.83 23.24 -11.59
CA GLU A 126 1.49 24.64 -11.87
C GLU A 126 1.73 25.03 -13.33
N LYS A 127 2.81 24.53 -13.94
CA LYS A 127 3.16 24.83 -15.34
C LYS A 127 2.12 24.41 -16.37
N CYS A 128 1.35 23.35 -16.08
CA CYS A 128 0.29 22.86 -16.96
C CYS A 128 -1.08 22.91 -16.28
N SER A 129 -1.19 23.60 -15.14
CA SER A 129 -2.41 23.67 -14.32
C SER A 129 -3.05 22.31 -14.03
N GLY A 130 -2.25 21.26 -13.89
CA GLY A 130 -2.75 19.91 -13.62
C GLY A 130 -3.09 19.06 -14.85
N HIS A 131 -3.06 19.61 -16.06
CA HIS A 131 -3.50 18.90 -17.27
C HIS A 131 -2.47 17.87 -17.77
N GLY A 132 -1.18 18.12 -17.55
CA GLY A 132 -0.10 17.26 -18.04
C GLY A 132 0.41 17.61 -19.43
N TRP A 133 -0.32 18.42 -20.19
CA TRP A 133 0.11 19.01 -21.46
C TRP A 133 0.03 20.53 -21.39
N ILE A 134 0.75 21.20 -22.28
CA ILE A 134 0.71 22.65 -22.46
C ILE A 134 0.22 22.89 -23.87
N ASP A 135 -0.87 23.64 -24.01
CA ASP A 135 -1.34 24.11 -25.31
C ASP A 135 -0.48 25.29 -25.73
N ASN A 136 0.14 25.19 -26.91
CA ASN A 136 0.90 26.32 -27.45
C ASN A 136 0.50 26.56 -28.90
N LEU A 137 -0.48 27.45 -29.08
CA LEU A 137 -1.05 28.07 -30.28
C LEU A 137 -1.39 27.18 -31.50
N ASP A 138 -0.68 26.08 -31.75
CA ASP A 138 -0.88 25.15 -32.85
C ASP A 138 -0.78 23.66 -32.44
N GLU A 139 -0.13 23.28 -31.32
CA GLU A 139 -0.05 21.89 -30.85
C GLU A 139 -0.01 21.75 -29.32
N ALA A 140 -0.67 20.72 -28.80
CA ALA A 140 -0.54 20.30 -27.40
C ALA A 140 0.67 19.38 -27.25
N TYR A 141 1.62 19.73 -26.39
CA TYR A 141 2.78 18.87 -26.12
C TYR A 141 2.93 18.53 -24.63
N VAL A 142 3.57 17.39 -24.37
CA VAL A 142 3.76 16.82 -23.02
C VAL A 142 4.51 17.82 -22.13
N CYS A 143 3.91 18.20 -21.00
CA CYS A 143 4.49 19.18 -20.09
C CYS A 143 5.84 18.67 -19.56
N PRO A 144 6.97 19.37 -19.83
CA PRO A 144 8.29 18.89 -19.45
C PRO A 144 8.52 18.93 -17.93
N ALA A 145 7.75 19.74 -17.19
CA ALA A 145 7.89 19.83 -15.73
C ALA A 145 7.34 18.60 -15.00
N CYS A 146 6.28 17.98 -15.51
CA CYS A 146 5.70 16.77 -14.90
C CYS A 146 5.86 15.51 -15.77
N GLY A 147 6.36 15.65 -17.01
CA GLY A 147 6.46 14.58 -17.98
C GLY A 147 5.11 13.96 -18.34
N GLY A 148 4.06 14.78 -18.46
CA GLY A 148 2.71 14.32 -18.83
C GLY A 148 1.78 13.97 -17.68
N ALA A 149 2.29 13.88 -16.45
CA ALA A 149 1.51 13.36 -15.31
C ALA A 149 0.50 14.35 -14.71
N GLY A 150 0.58 15.64 -15.06
CA GLY A 150 -0.23 16.70 -14.45
C GLY A 150 0.09 16.96 -12.97
N ARG A 151 0.96 16.18 -12.34
CA ARG A 151 1.33 16.31 -10.92
C ARG A 151 2.84 16.33 -10.74
N ILE A 152 3.32 17.05 -9.74
CA ILE A 152 4.74 17.13 -9.40
C ILE A 152 5.11 16.01 -8.43
N ARG A 153 6.26 15.40 -8.69
CA ARG A 153 6.83 14.37 -7.85
C ARG A 153 8.09 14.91 -7.18
N HIS A 154 8.08 14.94 -5.86
CA HIS A 154 9.27 15.20 -5.06
C HIS A 154 9.86 13.87 -4.61
N VAL A 155 11.15 13.67 -4.86
CA VAL A 155 11.89 12.47 -4.45
C VAL A 155 13.16 12.85 -3.72
N ASP A 156 13.58 12.03 -2.76
CA ASP A 156 14.90 12.14 -2.14
C ASP A 156 16.00 11.49 -3.00
N ALA A 157 17.24 11.49 -2.51
CA ALA A 157 18.39 10.92 -3.19
C ALA A 157 18.27 9.40 -3.46
N SER A 158 17.40 8.69 -2.73
CA SER A 158 17.10 7.27 -2.95
C SER A 158 15.99 7.03 -3.98
N GLY A 159 15.37 8.11 -4.50
CA GLY A 159 14.22 8.03 -5.39
C GLY A 159 12.88 7.86 -4.68
N LYS A 160 12.86 7.90 -3.33
CA LYS A 160 11.64 7.74 -2.54
C LYS A 160 10.78 9.01 -2.59
N ILE A 161 9.47 8.84 -2.77
CA ILE A 161 8.50 9.95 -2.73
C ILE A 161 8.56 10.65 -1.38
N THR A 162 8.80 11.96 -1.39
CA THR A 162 8.81 12.80 -0.21
C THR A 162 7.51 13.58 -0.05
N LYS A 163 7.25 14.02 1.19
CA LYS A 163 6.07 14.82 1.52
C LYS A 163 6.38 16.29 1.18
N PRO A 164 5.52 17.01 0.44
CA PRO A 164 5.73 18.42 0.18
C PRO A 164 5.55 19.25 1.45
N ILE A 165 6.07 20.50 1.43
CA ILE A 165 5.85 21.47 2.51
C ILE A 165 4.34 21.69 2.69
N GLY A 166 3.88 21.70 3.93
CA GLY A 166 2.45 21.87 4.26
C GLY A 166 1.59 20.61 4.06
N TRP A 167 2.18 19.46 3.74
CA TRP A 167 1.45 18.18 3.68
C TRP A 167 0.88 17.80 5.05
N ILE A 168 -0.38 17.35 5.06
CA ILE A 168 -1.10 16.97 6.29
C ILE A 168 -1.36 15.45 6.27
N PRO A 169 -0.99 14.71 7.34
CA PRO A 169 -1.28 13.28 7.45
C PRO A 169 -2.78 13.00 7.55
N PRO A 170 -3.24 11.76 7.25
CA PRO A 170 -4.63 11.42 7.46
C PRO A 170 -4.95 11.46 8.97
N ASN A 171 -6.00 12.16 9.36
CA ASN A 171 -6.44 12.20 10.75
C ASN A 171 -7.25 10.94 11.10
N ILE A 172 -6.55 9.82 11.28
CA ILE A 172 -7.16 8.52 11.61
C ILE A 172 -7.82 8.57 13.00
N SER A 173 -7.25 9.30 13.97
CA SER A 173 -7.84 9.41 15.31
C SER A 173 -9.27 9.96 15.26
N ALA A 174 -9.47 11.07 14.56
CA ALA A 174 -10.81 11.67 14.43
C ALA A 174 -11.82 10.73 13.74
N ILE A 175 -11.36 9.89 12.80
CA ILE A 175 -12.20 8.90 12.13
C ILE A 175 -12.62 7.81 13.10
N ILE A 176 -11.69 7.27 13.89
CA ILE A 176 -11.99 6.24 14.90
C ILE A 176 -12.87 6.81 16.01
N GLU A 177 -12.61 8.03 16.47
CA GLU A 177 -13.47 8.73 17.43
C GLU A 177 -14.89 8.93 16.90
N ALA A 178 -15.05 9.24 15.61
CA ALA A 178 -16.36 9.34 14.99
C ALA A 178 -17.06 7.98 14.90
N GLN A 179 -16.34 6.91 14.57
CA GLN A 179 -16.91 5.54 14.54
C GLN A 179 -17.40 5.10 15.92
N ARG A 180 -16.63 5.38 16.99
CA ARG A 180 -17.03 5.07 18.38
C ARG A 180 -18.30 5.80 18.84
N LYS A 181 -18.64 6.93 18.21
CA LYS A 181 -19.84 7.72 18.53
C LYS A 181 -21.07 7.29 17.73
N ARG A 182 -20.92 6.44 16.71
CA ARG A 182 -22.06 5.89 15.95
C ARG A 182 -22.71 4.79 16.80
N THR A 183 -23.78 5.15 17.50
CA THR A 183 -24.75 4.21 18.10
C THR A 183 -25.57 3.53 17.03
#